data_AF-A0A812QV04-F1
#
_entry.id   AF-A0A812QV04-F1
#
_cell.length_a   1.000
_cell.length_b   1.000
_cell.length_c   1.000
_cell.angle_alpha   90.00
_cell.angle_beta   90.00
_cell.angle_gamma   90.00
#
_symmetry.space_group_name_H-M   'P 1'
#
loop_
_entity.id
_entity.type
_entity.pdbx_description
1 polymer ?
#
loop_
_entity_poly.entity_id
_entity_poly.type
_entity_poly.pdbx_seq_one_letter_code
_entity_poly.pdbx_strand_id
1 'polypeptide(L)'
;MPAFNSEVLNDVKAACEATAVEAADAFSRAFDQKILLSLGDGSSFEADADLADWQSAGLAIVLNVESEAALVLISEESGLLPDWYTEPDPTGESKLATLGQELGMTLLPEEFMAMEFQVQAVESLANACRNGAPGDAPAKLRLQLEVGGKSREALMVWPLTSPGNVFAADAAEPEPSAAEPAAPAASTPQATSSAGTSPTSSRINNFNELPSFSRSLLHIEVPIRVILAAKKMKVNDIVNMGVGTIIQFDKSCEDTLDVEIGRQKIAEGEAVKIGDKFGVRVTSMTMPEERYIEILREAGVAERDKANVTRSAQPIHMRVSRCVVNAEWAFRIFSERLQDLAVRASWRSDGQYRPIPQIDLVLLGDVFDIMRSSRWLIDGPKPWHVPDSEEFAQRVGSIVSSILARNLETAAIFKGLASRQTIRVPGMTSDGKPAFDDDLQPVPVRIHYMVGNADWPLHVPGEAMSKVRGTIIEALGLNNAPGLPFAHEPVEDSQLHAALRQHRMFARHGD
;
A
#
# COMPACT_ATOMS: atom_id res chain seq x y z
N MET A 1 24.88 5.92 6.94
CA MET A 1 23.78 6.78 7.41
C MET A 1 24.21 7.38 8.72
N PRO A 2 23.82 8.62 9.03
CA PRO A 2 24.07 9.20 10.35
C PRO A 2 23.42 8.32 11.43
N ALA A 3 24.04 8.21 12.60
CA ALA A 3 23.48 7.44 13.71
C ALA A 3 22.28 8.19 14.29
N PHE A 4 21.20 7.48 14.63
CA PHE A 4 19.98 8.07 15.17
C PHE A 4 20.14 8.40 16.66
N ASN A 5 21.03 9.35 16.97
CA ASN A 5 21.39 9.70 18.34
C ASN A 5 21.52 11.23 18.52
N SER A 6 22.25 11.68 19.54
CA SER A 6 22.46 13.11 19.80
C SER A 6 23.17 13.88 18.69
N GLU A 7 23.86 13.21 17.75
CA GLU A 7 24.50 13.87 16.60
C GLU A 7 23.47 14.51 15.65
N VAL A 8 22.29 13.89 15.51
CA VAL A 8 21.22 14.35 14.61
C VAL A 8 20.23 15.29 15.30
N LEU A 9 20.55 15.77 16.51
CA LEU A 9 19.64 16.62 17.30
C LEU A 9 19.21 17.88 16.57
N ASN A 10 20.13 18.53 15.86
CA ASN A 10 19.80 19.74 15.09
C ASN A 10 18.89 19.43 13.90
N ASP A 11 19.08 18.29 13.25
CA ASP A 11 18.27 17.86 12.10
C ASP A 11 16.85 17.47 12.55
N VAL A 12 16.74 16.74 13.67
CA VAL A 12 15.46 16.42 14.31
C VAL A 12 14.74 17.69 14.76
N LYS A 13 15.45 18.64 15.38
CA LYS A 13 14.88 19.94 15.78
C LYS A 13 14.40 20.72 14.56
N ALA A 14 15.18 20.79 13.49
CA ALA A 14 14.80 21.48 12.26
C ALA A 14 13.58 20.84 11.58
N ALA A 15 13.50 19.50 11.56
CA ALA A 15 12.33 18.77 11.05
C ALA A 15 11.08 19.08 11.87
N CYS A 16 11.16 19.00 13.19
CA CYS A 16 10.08 19.37 14.11
C CYS A 16 9.65 20.84 13.94
N GLU A 17 10.57 21.76 13.70
CA GLU A 17 10.28 23.19 13.50
C GLU A 17 9.53 23.41 12.18
N ALA A 18 9.92 22.70 11.13
CA ALA A 18 9.31 22.81 9.80
C ALA A 18 7.87 22.27 9.77
N THR A 19 7.55 21.28 10.62
CA THR A 19 6.25 20.60 10.67
C THR A 19 5.48 20.88 11.96
N ALA A 20 5.89 21.90 12.73
CA ALA A 20 5.34 22.19 14.05
C ALA A 20 3.83 22.45 14.02
N VAL A 21 3.33 23.04 12.94
CA VAL A 21 1.90 23.34 12.75
C VAL A 21 1.12 22.04 12.53
N GLU A 22 1.63 21.15 11.68
CA GLU A 22 1.03 19.85 11.39
C GLU A 22 1.02 18.95 12.63
N ALA A 23 2.10 18.93 13.39
CA ALA A 23 2.19 18.21 14.66
C ALA A 23 1.23 18.80 15.72
N ALA A 24 1.11 20.12 15.81
CA ALA A 24 0.16 20.78 16.70
C ALA A 24 -1.30 20.45 16.34
N ASP A 25 -1.60 20.38 15.04
CA ASP A 25 -2.90 19.99 14.52
C ASP A 25 -3.23 18.52 14.84
N ALA A 26 -2.22 17.63 14.81
CA ALA A 26 -2.36 16.23 15.22
C ALA A 26 -2.75 16.11 16.69
N PHE A 27 -2.00 16.77 17.58
CA PHE A 27 -2.35 16.85 19.00
C PHE A 27 -3.75 17.45 19.21
N SER A 28 -4.08 18.51 18.45
CA SER A 28 -5.36 19.19 18.59
C SER A 28 -6.55 18.30 18.24
N ARG A 29 -6.43 17.51 17.17
CA ARG A 29 -7.43 16.53 16.75
C ARG A 29 -7.57 15.39 17.76
N ALA A 30 -6.45 14.90 18.29
CA ALA A 30 -6.45 13.77 19.22
C ALA A 30 -7.05 14.14 20.57
N PHE A 31 -6.73 15.33 21.10
CA PHE A 31 -7.14 15.75 22.44
C PHE A 31 -8.40 16.65 22.46
N ASP A 32 -9.01 16.91 21.29
CA ASP A 32 -10.16 17.82 21.12
C ASP A 32 -9.94 19.22 21.72
N GLN A 33 -8.71 19.72 21.66
CA GLN A 33 -8.29 21.01 22.20
C GLN A 33 -7.48 21.77 21.16
N LYS A 34 -7.53 23.10 21.16
CA LYS A 34 -6.65 23.89 20.28
C LYS A 34 -5.26 23.98 20.91
N ILE A 35 -4.31 23.23 20.35
CA ILE A 35 -2.93 23.16 20.80
C ILE A 35 -2.05 23.90 19.79
N LEU A 36 -1.10 24.69 20.30
CA LEU A 36 0.02 25.21 19.51
C LEU A 36 1.29 24.51 19.97
N LEU A 37 2.14 24.11 19.03
CA LEU A 37 3.43 23.50 19.34
C LEU A 37 4.55 24.51 19.08
N SER A 38 5.46 24.61 20.05
CA SER A 38 6.76 25.25 19.89
C SER A 38 7.85 24.34 20.44
N LEU A 39 9.09 24.49 19.98
CA LEU A 39 10.20 23.67 20.45
C LEU A 39 10.96 24.38 21.56
N GLY A 40 11.23 23.66 22.63
CA GLY A 40 12.13 24.07 23.69
C GLY A 40 13.59 23.71 23.41
N ASP A 41 14.37 23.64 24.47
CA ASP A 41 15.76 23.23 24.39
C ASP A 41 15.89 21.72 24.11
N GLY A 42 16.86 21.37 23.26
CA GLY A 42 17.31 20.01 23.04
C GLY A 42 18.73 19.83 23.55
N SER A 43 19.02 18.69 24.17
CA SER A 43 20.36 18.34 24.63
C SER A 43 20.57 16.82 24.65
N SER A 44 21.73 16.37 25.11
CA SER A 44 21.89 14.98 25.53
C SER A 44 20.89 14.63 26.64
N PHE A 45 20.51 13.35 26.68
CA PHE A 45 19.56 12.79 27.63
C PHE A 45 20.30 12.00 28.71
N GLU A 46 19.99 12.29 29.97
CA GLU A 46 20.49 11.55 31.13
C GLU A 46 19.30 11.04 31.95
N ALA A 47 19.04 9.73 31.90
CA ALA A 47 17.82 9.12 32.42
C ALA A 47 17.51 9.45 33.91
N ASP A 48 18.52 9.55 34.76
CA ASP A 48 18.30 9.85 36.19
C ASP A 48 17.95 11.32 36.45
N ALA A 49 18.57 12.26 35.74
CA ALA A 49 18.33 13.68 35.91
C ALA A 49 17.08 14.14 35.17
N ASP A 50 16.89 13.66 33.93
CA ASP A 50 15.85 14.15 33.03
C ASP A 50 14.47 13.53 33.28
N LEU A 51 14.42 12.34 33.88
CA LEU A 51 13.15 11.68 34.25
C LEU A 51 12.76 11.92 35.71
N ALA A 52 13.48 12.77 36.46
CA ALA A 52 13.18 13.05 37.86
C ALA A 52 11.75 13.60 38.05
N ASP A 53 11.29 14.43 37.10
CA ASP A 53 9.95 15.04 37.10
C ASP A 53 8.91 14.23 36.30
N TRP A 54 9.28 13.05 35.77
CA TRP A 54 8.44 12.22 34.89
C TRP A 54 7.99 10.93 35.55
N GLN A 55 7.81 10.93 36.88
CA GLN A 55 7.41 9.75 37.66
C GLN A 55 5.90 9.48 37.63
N SER A 56 5.11 10.43 37.13
CA SER A 56 3.65 10.32 37.04
C SER A 56 3.19 9.43 35.88
N ALA A 57 1.92 9.02 35.96
CA ALA A 57 1.27 8.35 34.86
C ALA A 57 1.06 9.32 33.69
N GLY A 58 0.85 8.78 32.50
CA GLY A 58 0.60 9.60 31.33
C GLY A 58 0.58 8.79 30.04
N LEU A 59 0.77 9.48 28.92
CA LEU A 59 0.74 8.90 27.59
C LEU A 59 2.17 8.74 27.05
N ALA A 60 2.51 7.53 26.62
CA ALA A 60 3.76 7.22 25.93
C ALA A 60 3.47 6.89 24.46
N ILE A 61 4.21 7.54 23.55
CA ILE A 61 4.10 7.40 22.10
C ILE A 61 5.46 6.93 21.59
N VAL A 62 5.56 5.67 21.18
CA VAL A 62 6.76 5.08 20.57
C VAL A 62 6.65 5.22 19.05
N LEU A 63 7.70 5.76 18.43
CA LEU A 63 7.85 5.94 16.99
C LEU A 63 9.06 5.11 16.52
N ASN A 64 8.82 3.95 15.92
CA ASN A 64 9.86 2.98 15.57
C ASN A 64 10.61 3.39 14.31
N VAL A 65 11.93 3.53 14.41
CA VAL A 65 12.85 3.85 13.32
C VAL A 65 13.81 2.67 13.15
N GLU A 66 13.59 1.85 12.12
CA GLU A 66 14.31 0.60 11.91
C GLU A 66 14.29 -0.32 13.15
N SER A 67 15.43 -0.54 13.81
CA SER A 67 15.56 -1.31 15.06
C SER A 67 15.54 -0.46 16.33
N GLU A 68 15.49 0.85 16.21
CA GLU A 68 15.46 1.82 17.31
C GLU A 68 14.10 2.55 17.36
N ALA A 69 13.92 3.48 18.29
CA ALA A 69 12.73 4.33 18.33
C ALA A 69 12.98 5.71 18.96
N ALA A 70 12.11 6.67 18.62
CA ALA A 70 11.88 7.85 19.43
C ALA A 70 10.66 7.63 20.33
N LEU A 71 10.69 8.19 21.54
CA LEU A 71 9.60 8.13 22.50
C LEU A 71 9.18 9.53 22.89
N VAL A 72 7.90 9.84 22.72
CA VAL A 72 7.28 11.07 23.21
C VAL A 72 6.48 10.77 24.47
N LEU A 73 6.73 11.53 25.53
CA LEU A 73 6.12 11.41 26.85
C LEU A 73 5.27 12.64 27.14
N ILE A 74 4.04 12.41 27.61
CA ILE A 74 3.11 13.46 28.05
C ILE A 74 2.56 13.08 29.41
N SER A 75 2.86 13.88 30.45
CA SER A 75 2.36 13.65 31.81
C SER A 75 0.87 13.94 31.94
N GLU A 76 0.14 13.15 32.72
CA GLU A 76 -1.24 13.45 33.10
C GLU A 76 -1.36 14.78 33.88
N GLU A 77 -0.33 15.14 34.65
CA GLU A 77 -0.26 16.39 35.40
C GLU A 77 -0.21 17.63 34.50
N SER A 78 0.14 17.44 33.22
CA SER A 78 0.06 18.51 32.22
C SER A 78 -1.39 18.98 32.01
N GLY A 79 -2.39 18.15 32.29
CA GLY A 79 -3.79 18.43 32.00
C GLY A 79 -4.12 18.55 30.51
N LEU A 80 -3.23 18.08 29.62
CA LEU A 80 -3.47 17.99 28.18
C LEU A 80 -4.27 16.73 27.81
N LEU A 81 -4.06 15.65 28.55
CA LEU A 81 -4.61 14.34 28.22
C LEU A 81 -6.12 14.30 28.50
N PRO A 82 -6.95 13.85 27.54
CA PRO A 82 -8.38 13.67 27.76
C PRO A 82 -8.68 12.56 28.76
N ASP A 83 -9.72 12.67 29.59
CA ASP A 83 -10.06 11.68 30.64
C ASP A 83 -10.18 10.22 30.15
N TRP A 84 -10.40 10.00 28.86
CA TRP A 84 -10.50 8.67 28.23
C TRP A 84 -9.15 8.08 27.80
N TYR A 85 -8.01 8.78 27.96
CA TYR A 85 -6.72 8.33 27.42
C TYR A 85 -6.20 7.02 28.05
N THR A 86 -6.60 6.74 29.30
CA THR A 86 -6.23 5.52 30.04
C THR A 86 -7.04 4.30 29.62
N GLU A 87 -8.34 4.49 29.34
CA GLU A 87 -9.27 3.46 28.87
C GLU A 87 -10.02 3.97 27.63
N PRO A 88 -9.33 4.05 26.48
CA PRO A 88 -9.93 4.59 25.26
C PRO A 88 -11.07 3.69 24.75
N ASP A 89 -12.20 4.30 24.40
CA ASP A 89 -13.22 3.62 23.60
C ASP A 89 -12.73 3.45 22.14
N PRO A 90 -13.45 2.76 21.24
CA PRO A 90 -12.99 2.59 19.85
C PRO A 90 -12.72 3.92 19.10
N THR A 91 -13.37 5.01 19.53
CA THR A 91 -13.13 6.36 18.97
C THR A 91 -11.82 6.93 19.50
N GLY A 92 -11.57 6.80 20.80
CA GLY A 92 -10.32 7.17 21.45
C GLY A 92 -9.13 6.37 20.93
N GLU A 93 -9.28 5.06 20.72
CA GLU A 93 -8.26 4.19 20.12
C GLU A 93 -7.91 4.68 18.71
N SER A 94 -8.92 5.03 17.91
CA SER A 94 -8.72 5.59 16.57
C SER A 94 -7.99 6.93 16.62
N LYS A 95 -8.33 7.81 17.57
CA LYS A 95 -7.68 9.12 17.77
C LYS A 95 -6.20 8.97 18.15
N LEU A 96 -5.88 8.07 19.09
CA LEU A 96 -4.50 7.81 19.50
C LEU A 96 -3.69 7.15 18.37
N ALA A 97 -4.31 6.27 17.58
CA ALA A 97 -3.66 5.67 16.42
C ALA A 97 -3.34 6.73 15.34
N THR A 98 -4.28 7.62 15.03
CA THR A 98 -4.03 8.74 14.11
C THR A 98 -2.95 9.68 14.66
N LEU A 99 -2.94 9.95 15.97
CA LEU A 99 -1.91 10.77 16.60
C LEU A 99 -0.51 10.16 16.40
N GLY A 100 -0.32 8.88 16.72
CA GLY A 100 0.97 8.20 16.56
C GLY A 100 1.45 8.20 15.11
N GLN A 101 0.54 7.98 14.15
CA GLN A 101 0.86 8.01 12.72
C GLN A 101 1.32 9.40 12.26
N GLU A 102 0.54 10.44 12.58
CA GLU A 102 0.84 11.81 12.13
C GLU A 102 2.15 12.30 12.78
N LEU A 103 2.37 12.03 14.07
CA LEU A 103 3.61 12.41 14.75
C LEU A 103 4.83 11.68 14.20
N GLY A 104 4.69 10.42 13.80
CA GLY A 104 5.76 9.66 13.12
C GLY A 104 6.18 10.25 11.78
N MET A 105 5.30 11.02 11.13
CA MET A 105 5.58 11.73 9.87
C MET A 105 6.06 13.17 10.09
N THR A 106 5.78 13.78 11.23
CA THR A 106 6.08 15.19 11.48
C THR A 106 7.28 15.41 12.39
N LEU A 107 7.44 14.63 13.47
CA LEU A 107 8.46 14.90 14.49
C LEU A 107 9.88 14.40 14.13
N LEU A 108 10.01 13.59 13.09
CA LEU A 108 11.29 13.00 12.68
C LEU A 108 11.62 13.43 11.24
N PRO A 109 12.91 13.62 10.90
CA PRO A 109 13.33 13.92 9.54
C PRO A 109 13.09 12.69 8.63
N GLU A 110 13.00 12.90 7.32
CA GLU A 110 12.68 11.84 6.34
C GLU A 110 13.65 10.64 6.42
N GLU A 111 14.91 10.87 6.77
CA GLU A 111 15.93 9.83 6.95
C GLU A 111 15.63 8.88 8.12
N PHE A 112 14.85 9.33 9.10
CA PHE A 112 14.47 8.58 10.30
C PHE A 112 12.94 8.46 10.43
N MET A 113 12.24 8.32 9.29
CA MET A 113 10.79 8.19 9.28
C MET A 113 10.34 6.97 10.08
N ALA A 114 9.35 7.17 10.96
CA ALA A 114 8.82 6.08 11.77
C ALA A 114 8.04 5.08 10.89
N MET A 115 8.44 3.81 10.91
CA MET A 115 7.78 2.74 10.14
C MET A 115 6.57 2.15 10.86
N GLU A 116 6.63 2.14 12.19
CA GLU A 116 5.57 1.66 13.09
C GLU A 116 5.47 2.62 14.28
N PHE A 117 4.33 2.63 14.96
CA PHE A 117 4.12 3.42 16.16
C PHE A 117 3.22 2.68 17.16
N GLN A 118 3.35 3.04 18.43
CA GLN A 118 2.52 2.52 19.51
C GLN A 118 2.19 3.67 20.47
N VAL A 119 0.92 3.80 20.84
CA VAL A 119 0.44 4.87 21.72
C VAL A 119 -0.40 4.25 22.82
N GLN A 120 0.08 4.33 24.06
CA GLN A 120 -0.64 3.76 25.22
C GLN A 120 -0.40 4.58 26.48
N ALA A 121 -1.35 4.48 27.42
CA ALA A 121 -1.18 4.99 28.77
C ALA A 121 -0.19 4.11 29.55
N VAL A 122 0.65 4.73 30.37
CA VAL A 122 1.60 4.06 31.25
C VAL A 122 1.46 4.58 32.67
N GLU A 123 1.70 3.71 33.65
CA GLU A 123 1.61 4.07 35.08
C GLU A 123 2.78 4.95 35.54
N SER A 124 3.95 4.84 34.89
CA SER A 124 5.11 5.70 35.12
C SER A 124 5.84 5.96 33.80
N LEU A 125 5.90 7.24 33.40
CA LEU A 125 6.61 7.66 32.18
C LEU A 125 8.12 7.42 32.29
N ALA A 126 8.68 7.57 33.50
CA ALA A 126 10.08 7.29 33.78
C ALA A 126 10.40 5.80 33.61
N ASN A 127 9.57 4.90 34.14
CA ASN A 127 9.77 3.46 33.98
C ASN A 127 9.61 3.05 32.51
N ALA A 128 8.61 3.58 31.82
CA ALA A 128 8.40 3.32 30.40
C ALA A 128 9.63 3.71 29.55
N CYS A 129 10.22 4.88 29.82
CA CYS A 129 11.44 5.31 29.15
C CYS A 129 12.65 4.42 29.49
N ARG A 130 12.85 4.06 30.76
CA ARG A 130 13.93 3.16 31.19
C ARG A 130 13.80 1.76 30.59
N ASN A 131 12.58 1.21 30.56
CA ASN A 131 12.29 -0.10 29.97
C ASN A 131 12.54 -0.11 28.47
N GLY A 132 12.30 1.02 27.79
CA GLY A 132 12.68 1.24 26.40
C GLY A 132 14.19 1.19 26.10
N ALA A 133 15.02 1.17 27.14
CA ALA A 133 16.49 1.13 27.09
C ALA A 133 17.08 2.23 26.18
N PRO A 134 17.24 3.47 26.69
CA PRO A 134 17.94 4.54 25.99
C PRO A 134 19.30 4.05 25.46
N GLY A 135 19.51 4.25 24.16
CA GLY A 135 20.66 3.72 23.43
C GLY A 135 21.94 4.52 23.67
N ASP A 136 22.89 4.40 22.74
CA ASP A 136 24.15 5.14 22.83
C ASP A 136 23.96 6.62 22.51
N ALA A 137 24.61 7.48 23.31
CA ALA A 137 24.54 8.94 23.24
C ALA A 137 23.11 9.50 23.01
N PRO A 138 22.13 9.16 23.88
CA PRO A 138 20.74 9.53 23.64
C PRO A 138 20.56 11.04 23.75
N ALA A 139 19.59 11.55 23.00
CA ALA A 139 19.18 12.94 22.98
C ALA A 139 17.73 13.09 23.44
N LYS A 140 17.42 14.31 23.86
CA LYS A 140 16.07 14.75 24.18
C LYS A 140 15.74 16.05 23.48
N LEU A 141 14.45 16.24 23.22
CA LEU A 141 13.87 17.49 22.74
C LEU A 141 12.60 17.79 23.54
N ARG A 142 12.52 19.01 24.08
CA ARG A 142 11.33 19.48 24.79
C ARG A 142 10.33 20.07 23.80
N LEU A 143 9.09 19.62 23.88
CA LEU A 143 7.97 20.10 23.09
C LEU A 143 7.06 20.94 24.01
N GLN A 144 6.85 22.20 23.66
CA GLN A 144 6.00 23.12 24.41
C GLN A 144 4.63 23.21 23.73
N LEU A 145 3.64 22.61 24.37
CA LEU A 145 2.25 22.52 23.92
C LEU A 145 1.42 23.60 24.64
N GLU A 146 1.00 24.63 23.92
CA GLU A 146 0.21 25.73 24.48
C GLU A 146 -1.29 25.48 24.30
N VAL A 147 -2.03 25.45 25.41
CA VAL A 147 -3.50 25.34 25.43
C VAL A 147 -4.09 26.46 26.26
N GLY A 148 -4.97 27.25 25.67
CA GLY A 148 -5.69 28.31 26.38
C GLY A 148 -4.77 29.35 27.05
N GLY A 149 -3.60 29.63 26.47
CA GLY A 149 -2.63 30.58 26.99
C GLY A 149 -1.68 30.02 28.06
N LYS A 150 -1.71 28.71 28.33
CA LYS A 150 -0.80 28.05 29.26
C LYS A 150 0.08 27.05 28.52
N SER A 151 1.39 27.18 28.68
CA SER A 151 2.35 26.21 28.14
C SER A 151 2.40 24.94 29.00
N ARG A 152 2.56 23.80 28.34
CA ARG A 152 2.70 22.46 28.90
C ARG A 152 3.84 21.75 28.21
N GLU A 153 4.53 20.89 28.94
CA GLU A 153 5.72 20.23 28.45
C GLU A 153 5.43 18.77 28.07
N ALA A 154 5.90 18.38 26.89
CA ALA A 154 6.07 17.00 26.45
C ALA A 154 7.56 16.75 26.16
N LEU A 155 8.05 15.55 26.43
CA LEU A 155 9.47 15.20 26.27
C LEU A 155 9.62 14.15 25.18
N MET A 156 10.44 14.42 24.17
CA MET A 156 10.85 13.43 23.18
C MET A 156 12.27 12.95 23.48
N VAL A 157 12.50 11.63 23.44
CA VAL A 157 13.78 10.97 23.72
C VAL A 157 14.10 9.95 22.63
N TRP A 158 15.36 9.89 22.17
CA TRP A 158 15.85 8.89 21.21
C TRP A 158 17.36 8.69 21.34
N PRO A 159 17.94 7.58 20.87
CA PRO A 159 17.25 6.37 20.43
C PRO A 159 16.86 5.52 21.64
N LEU A 160 15.81 4.73 21.47
CA LEU A 160 15.50 3.59 22.34
C LEU A 160 15.87 2.30 21.61
N THR A 161 16.59 1.42 22.28
CA THR A 161 17.06 0.15 21.70
C THR A 161 16.11 -1.01 21.98
N SER A 162 15.18 -0.85 22.92
CA SER A 162 14.18 -1.86 23.29
C SER A 162 12.75 -1.29 23.29
N PRO A 163 12.26 -0.74 22.15
CA PRO A 163 10.94 -0.09 22.09
C PRO A 163 9.78 -0.99 22.53
N GLY A 164 9.85 -2.30 22.29
CA GLY A 164 8.82 -3.25 22.70
C GLY A 164 8.66 -3.42 24.22
N ASN A 165 9.64 -2.98 25.01
CA ASN A 165 9.60 -3.06 26.47
C ASN A 165 9.02 -1.79 27.12
N VAL A 166 8.80 -0.72 26.36
CA VAL A 166 8.24 0.55 26.89
C VAL A 166 6.89 0.32 27.58
N PHE A 167 6.09 -0.62 27.08
CA PHE A 167 4.78 -0.99 27.62
C PHE A 167 4.78 -2.32 28.39
N ALA A 168 5.95 -2.90 28.66
CA ALA A 168 6.03 -4.09 29.49
C ALA A 168 5.69 -3.71 30.94
N ALA A 169 4.74 -4.44 31.54
CA ALA A 169 4.42 -4.28 32.95
C ALA A 169 5.67 -4.58 33.79
N ASP A 170 5.99 -3.71 34.77
CA ASP A 170 7.20 -3.71 35.59
C ASP A 170 7.62 -5.13 36.01
N ALA A 171 8.50 -5.73 35.21
CA ALA A 171 9.31 -6.85 35.64
C ALA A 171 10.46 -6.25 36.43
N ALA A 172 10.34 -6.34 37.75
CA ALA A 172 11.39 -6.00 38.70
C ALA A 172 12.77 -6.49 38.22
N GLU A 173 13.77 -5.65 38.46
CA GLU A 173 15.20 -5.78 38.14
C GLU A 173 15.73 -7.23 38.15
N PRO A 174 16.53 -7.65 37.16
CA PRO A 174 17.31 -8.87 37.28
C PRO A 174 18.56 -8.59 38.14
N GLU A 175 18.59 -9.11 39.37
CA GLU A 175 19.83 -9.30 40.11
C GLU A 175 20.76 -10.30 39.38
N PRO A 176 22.09 -10.11 39.43
CA PRO A 176 23.04 -10.94 38.72
C PRO A 176 23.28 -12.25 39.48
N SER A 177 23.02 -13.41 38.85
CA SER A 177 23.43 -14.69 39.41
C SER A 177 24.29 -15.50 38.44
N ALA A 178 25.43 -15.90 38.99
CA ALA A 178 26.58 -16.55 38.39
C ALA A 178 26.32 -17.90 37.69
N ALA A 179 27.04 -18.07 36.59
CA ALA A 179 27.81 -19.23 36.12
C ALA A 179 27.47 -20.67 36.61
N GLU A 180 27.14 -21.50 35.60
CA GLU A 180 27.58 -22.90 35.34
C GLU A 180 27.13 -24.08 36.25
N PRO A 181 27.17 -25.35 35.76
CA PRO A 181 27.39 -25.85 34.39
C PRO A 181 26.43 -26.98 33.94
N ALA A 182 26.55 -27.30 32.64
CA ALA A 182 25.90 -28.41 31.95
C ALA A 182 26.31 -29.80 32.46
N ALA A 183 25.35 -30.74 32.50
CA ALA A 183 25.57 -32.16 32.19
C ALA A 183 24.25 -32.86 31.83
N PRO A 184 24.28 -33.95 31.02
CA PRO A 184 23.18 -34.36 30.14
C PRO A 184 22.44 -35.62 30.64
N ALA A 185 21.17 -35.81 30.28
CA ALA A 185 20.57 -37.15 30.22
C ALA A 185 19.25 -37.20 29.43
N ALA A 186 19.33 -37.93 28.32
CA ALA A 186 18.40 -38.98 27.90
C ALA A 186 16.91 -38.68 27.66
N SER A 187 16.58 -38.77 26.37
CA SER A 187 15.27 -39.01 25.78
C SER A 187 14.68 -40.37 26.17
N THR A 188 13.35 -40.45 26.28
CA THR A 188 12.56 -41.61 25.80
C THR A 188 11.12 -41.15 25.49
N PRO A 189 10.40 -41.80 24.55
CA PRO A 189 9.39 -41.18 23.67
C PRO A 189 7.93 -41.55 24.01
N GLN A 190 6.99 -41.07 23.18
CA GLN A 190 5.55 -41.36 23.02
C GLN A 190 4.62 -40.29 23.63
N ALA A 191 3.49 -39.90 23.04
CA ALA A 191 2.80 -40.35 21.83
C ALA A 191 1.96 -39.20 21.23
N THR A 192 1.88 -39.22 19.91
CA THR A 192 0.85 -38.58 19.08
C THR A 192 -0.56 -39.02 19.50
N SER A 193 -1.43 -38.05 19.80
CA SER A 193 -2.88 -38.24 19.67
C SER A 193 -3.45 -37.16 18.75
N SER A 194 -3.80 -37.59 17.55
CA SER A 194 -4.59 -36.85 16.58
C SER A 194 -6.06 -36.94 16.97
N ALA A 195 -6.63 -35.82 17.41
CA ALA A 195 -8.07 -35.60 17.43
C ALA A 195 -8.40 -34.55 16.38
N GLY A 196 -9.18 -34.95 15.38
CA GLY A 196 -9.60 -34.10 14.27
C GLY A 196 -10.53 -32.99 14.75
N THR A 197 -10.22 -31.76 14.33
CA THR A 197 -11.12 -30.61 14.44
C THR A 197 -11.43 -30.18 13.02
N SER A 198 -12.70 -30.30 12.63
CA SER A 198 -13.27 -29.65 11.46
C SER A 198 -12.97 -28.14 11.49
N PRO A 199 -12.69 -27.47 10.36
CA PRO A 199 -12.48 -26.03 10.38
C PRO A 199 -13.82 -25.33 10.61
N THR A 200 -14.14 -25.03 11.86
CA THR A 200 -15.03 -23.92 12.20
C THR A 200 -14.33 -22.64 11.74
N SER A 201 -14.91 -21.97 10.75
CA SER A 201 -14.53 -20.61 10.37
C SER A 201 -14.71 -19.70 11.59
N SER A 202 -13.63 -19.42 12.30
CA SER A 202 -13.57 -18.35 13.29
C SER A 202 -13.89 -17.05 12.56
N ARG A 203 -15.01 -16.41 12.90
CA ARG A 203 -15.24 -15.02 12.52
C ARG A 203 -14.12 -14.20 13.16
N ILE A 204 -13.25 -13.64 12.35
CA ILE A 204 -12.21 -12.71 12.78
C ILE A 204 -12.94 -11.41 13.15
N ASN A 205 -13.03 -11.12 14.45
CA ASN A 205 -13.75 -9.95 14.95
C ASN A 205 -12.79 -8.76 15.20
N ASN A 206 -11.48 -8.95 15.03
CA ASN A 206 -10.45 -7.96 15.35
C ASN A 206 -9.58 -7.64 14.12
N PHE A 207 -9.41 -6.34 13.85
CA PHE A 207 -8.52 -5.85 12.78
C PHE A 207 -7.07 -6.32 12.98
N ASN A 208 -6.62 -6.35 14.25
CA ASN A 208 -5.28 -6.80 14.65
C ASN A 208 -5.08 -8.33 14.65
N GLU A 209 -6.10 -9.11 14.27
CA GLU A 209 -5.98 -10.56 14.04
C GLU A 209 -5.93 -10.88 12.54
N LEU A 210 -6.26 -9.91 11.69
CA LEU A 210 -6.14 -10.07 10.24
C LEU A 210 -4.67 -10.16 9.85
N PRO A 211 -4.29 -11.03 8.91
CA PRO A 211 -2.93 -11.05 8.36
C PRO A 211 -2.49 -9.65 7.91
N SER A 212 -1.19 -9.34 8.02
CA SER A 212 -0.63 -8.03 7.64
C SER A 212 -1.06 -7.54 6.25
N PHE A 213 -1.16 -8.47 5.29
CA PHE A 213 -1.69 -8.20 3.96
C PHE A 213 -3.16 -7.76 3.94
N SER A 214 -4.02 -8.40 4.74
CA SER A 214 -5.44 -8.04 4.85
C SER A 214 -5.64 -6.67 5.51
N ARG A 215 -4.76 -6.28 6.44
CA ARG A 215 -4.74 -4.92 6.99
C ARG A 215 -4.32 -3.91 5.93
N SER A 216 -3.28 -4.21 5.14
CA SER A 216 -2.85 -3.35 4.02
C SER A 216 -3.95 -3.14 2.96
N LEU A 217 -4.76 -4.16 2.65
CA LEU A 217 -5.90 -4.03 1.74
C LEU A 217 -7.01 -3.09 2.25
N LEU A 218 -7.16 -2.93 3.57
CA LEU A 218 -8.15 -2.02 4.17
C LEU A 218 -7.74 -0.54 4.09
N HIS A 219 -6.49 -0.24 3.70
CA HIS A 219 -6.01 1.13 3.45
C HIS A 219 -6.26 1.61 2.01
N ILE A 220 -6.94 0.79 1.18
CA ILE A 220 -7.28 1.18 -0.19
C ILE A 220 -8.39 2.21 -0.13
N GLU A 221 -8.10 3.43 -0.58
CA GLU A 221 -9.11 4.48 -0.74
C GLU A 221 -10.09 4.10 -1.88
N VAL A 222 -11.38 4.14 -1.58
CA VAL A 222 -12.44 3.81 -2.54
C VAL A 222 -13.39 4.99 -2.71
N PRO A 223 -13.52 5.54 -3.94
CA PRO A 223 -14.42 6.67 -4.17
C PRO A 223 -15.88 6.22 -4.10
N ILE A 224 -16.61 6.76 -3.13
CA ILE A 224 -18.04 6.55 -2.95
C ILE A 224 -18.80 7.60 -3.76
N ARG A 225 -19.84 7.18 -4.50
CA ARG A 225 -20.78 8.07 -5.18
C ARG A 225 -22.16 7.94 -4.56
N VAL A 226 -22.81 9.07 -4.34
CA VAL A 226 -24.22 9.13 -3.91
C VAL A 226 -25.06 9.61 -5.09
N ILE A 227 -26.05 8.82 -5.48
CA ILE A 227 -26.94 9.14 -6.60
C ILE A 227 -28.23 9.74 -6.04
N LEU A 228 -28.44 11.03 -6.33
CA LEU A 228 -29.65 11.76 -5.99
C LEU A 228 -30.84 11.24 -6.78
N ALA A 229 -30.72 11.25 -8.11
CA ALA A 229 -31.72 10.70 -9.02
C ALA A 229 -31.06 10.31 -10.36
N ALA A 230 -31.67 9.35 -11.06
CA ALA A 230 -31.25 8.92 -12.38
C ALA A 230 -32.47 8.91 -13.31
N LYS A 231 -32.28 9.33 -14.58
CA LYS A 231 -33.33 9.32 -15.60
C LYS A 231 -32.77 8.88 -16.95
N LYS A 232 -33.47 7.97 -17.63
CA LYS A 232 -33.15 7.59 -19.01
C LYS A 232 -33.81 8.58 -19.98
N MET A 233 -33.04 9.13 -20.91
CA MET A 233 -33.49 10.10 -21.91
C MET A 233 -32.96 9.71 -23.29
N LYS A 234 -33.61 10.17 -24.37
CA LYS A 234 -33.10 9.96 -25.72
C LYS A 234 -31.85 10.82 -25.92
N VAL A 235 -30.90 10.33 -26.72
CA VAL A 235 -29.64 11.05 -27.02
C VAL A 235 -29.92 12.45 -27.58
N ASN A 236 -30.94 12.60 -28.44
CA ASN A 236 -31.33 13.89 -28.99
C ASN A 236 -31.78 14.89 -27.91
N ASP A 237 -32.51 14.43 -26.89
CA ASP A 237 -32.99 15.29 -25.80
C ASP A 237 -31.82 15.74 -24.91
N ILE A 238 -30.79 14.90 -24.75
CA ILE A 238 -29.57 15.20 -24.00
C ILE A 238 -28.73 16.26 -24.72
N VAL A 239 -28.55 16.14 -26.04
CA VAL A 239 -27.76 17.07 -26.85
C VAL A 239 -28.41 18.46 -26.92
N ASN A 240 -29.74 18.52 -26.85
CA ASN A 240 -30.50 19.78 -26.87
C ASN A 240 -30.60 20.45 -25.49
N MET A 241 -29.95 19.93 -24.45
CA MET A 241 -29.96 20.56 -23.12
C MET A 241 -29.06 21.80 -23.10
N GLY A 242 -29.64 22.93 -22.69
CA GLY A 242 -28.94 24.18 -22.45
C GLY A 242 -29.06 24.66 -21.01
N VAL A 243 -28.33 25.72 -20.66
CA VAL A 243 -28.44 26.38 -19.35
C VAL A 243 -29.90 26.83 -19.14
N GLY A 244 -30.48 26.43 -18.01
CA GLY A 244 -31.89 26.72 -17.67
C GLY A 244 -32.88 25.61 -18.03
N THR A 245 -32.43 24.50 -18.62
CA THR A 245 -33.30 23.33 -18.87
C THR A 245 -33.67 22.65 -17.55
N ILE A 246 -34.97 22.52 -17.27
CA ILE A 246 -35.49 21.84 -16.08
C ILE A 246 -35.73 20.36 -16.41
N ILE A 247 -35.05 19.47 -15.68
CA ILE A 247 -35.19 18.01 -15.83
C ILE A 247 -36.02 17.49 -14.66
N GLN A 248 -37.21 16.97 -14.96
CA GLN A 248 -38.05 16.32 -13.96
C GLN A 248 -37.59 14.88 -13.74
N PHE A 249 -37.35 14.49 -12.49
CA PHE A 249 -37.05 13.11 -12.10
C PHE A 249 -38.30 12.44 -11.52
N ASP A 250 -38.40 11.12 -11.66
CA ASP A 250 -39.55 10.33 -11.18
C ASP A 250 -39.39 9.90 -9.71
N LYS A 251 -38.32 10.33 -9.05
CA LYS A 251 -37.97 10.01 -7.65
C LYS A 251 -38.36 11.17 -6.73
N SER A 252 -39.02 10.89 -5.62
CA SER A 252 -39.42 11.89 -4.62
C SER A 252 -38.20 12.42 -3.86
N CYS A 253 -38.27 13.64 -3.36
CA CYS A 253 -37.22 14.22 -2.50
C CYS A 253 -37.11 13.53 -1.13
N GLU A 254 -38.13 12.75 -0.76
CA GLU A 254 -38.20 11.99 0.50
C GLU A 254 -37.71 10.54 0.35
N ASP A 255 -37.39 10.10 -0.88
CA ASP A 255 -36.95 8.72 -1.14
C ASP A 255 -35.48 8.51 -0.73
N THR A 256 -35.13 7.26 -0.37
CA THR A 256 -33.75 6.88 -0.02
C THR A 256 -32.80 7.07 -1.20
N LEU A 257 -31.60 7.57 -0.94
CA LEU A 257 -30.51 7.77 -1.89
C LEU A 257 -29.70 6.48 -2.07
N ASP A 258 -29.23 6.26 -3.30
CA ASP A 258 -28.39 5.11 -3.60
C ASP A 258 -26.91 5.48 -3.39
N VAL A 259 -26.19 4.65 -2.66
CA VAL A 259 -24.74 4.78 -2.44
C VAL A 259 -24.03 3.69 -3.23
N GLU A 260 -23.11 4.10 -4.11
CA GLU A 260 -22.40 3.21 -5.02
C GLU A 260 -20.89 3.29 -4.89
N ILE A 261 -20.24 2.14 -5.08
CA ILE A 261 -18.81 1.99 -5.29
C ILE A 261 -18.59 1.35 -6.66
N GLY A 262 -17.75 1.94 -7.52
CA GLY A 262 -17.38 1.29 -8.78
C GLY A 262 -18.56 0.93 -9.72
N ARG A 263 -19.68 1.69 -9.66
CA ARG A 263 -20.96 1.44 -10.38
C ARG A 263 -21.80 0.28 -9.83
N GLN A 264 -21.54 -0.15 -8.59
CA GLN A 264 -22.38 -1.11 -7.87
C GLN A 264 -22.97 -0.45 -6.63
N LYS A 265 -24.28 -0.61 -6.46
CA LYS A 265 -24.99 -0.17 -5.26
C LYS A 265 -24.58 -1.03 -4.06
N ILE A 266 -24.09 -0.37 -3.02
CA ILE A 266 -23.60 -1.00 -1.78
C ILE A 266 -24.45 -0.63 -0.57
N ALA A 267 -25.22 0.45 -0.64
CA ALA A 267 -26.05 0.90 0.45
C ALA A 267 -27.17 1.82 -0.04
N GLU A 268 -28.18 1.99 0.82
CA GLU A 268 -29.17 3.04 0.72
C GLU A 268 -29.03 3.95 1.94
N GLY A 269 -29.31 5.24 1.76
CA GLY A 269 -29.22 6.19 2.85
C GLY A 269 -30.09 7.42 2.63
N GLU A 270 -30.30 8.19 3.69
CA GLU A 270 -31.11 9.40 3.66
C GLU A 270 -30.20 10.63 3.71
N ALA A 271 -30.55 11.68 2.96
CA ALA A 271 -29.87 12.97 3.10
C ALA A 271 -30.23 13.60 4.44
N VAL A 272 -29.21 13.85 5.27
CA VAL A 272 -29.36 14.51 6.57
C VAL A 272 -28.62 15.83 6.56
N LYS A 273 -29.18 16.82 7.24
CA LYS A 273 -28.53 18.12 7.46
C LYS A 273 -28.36 18.33 8.97
N ILE A 274 -27.14 18.59 9.40
CA ILE A 274 -26.81 18.92 10.80
C ILE A 274 -26.13 20.29 10.78
N GLY A 275 -26.82 21.31 11.32
CA GLY A 275 -26.37 22.70 11.18
C GLY A 275 -26.28 23.09 9.71
N ASP A 276 -25.09 23.49 9.25
CA ASP A 276 -24.81 23.81 7.85
C ASP A 276 -24.09 22.69 7.08
N LYS A 277 -23.96 21.50 7.66
CA LYS A 277 -23.32 20.34 7.03
C LYS A 277 -24.37 19.38 6.45
N PHE A 278 -24.15 18.95 5.22
CA PHE A 278 -24.92 17.89 4.56
C PHE A 278 -24.19 16.55 4.71
N GLY A 279 -24.93 15.49 5.00
CA GLY A 279 -24.42 14.13 5.11
C GLY A 279 -25.43 13.13 4.57
N VAL A 280 -25.00 11.88 4.45
CA VAL A 280 -25.88 10.75 4.10
C VAL A 280 -25.86 9.77 5.26
N ARG A 281 -27.02 9.52 5.85
CA ARG A 281 -27.19 8.49 6.89
C ARG A 281 -27.51 7.17 6.21
N VAL A 282 -26.58 6.21 6.28
CA VAL A 282 -26.79 4.86 5.73
C VAL A 282 -27.90 4.18 6.54
N THR A 283 -29.00 3.81 5.87
CA THR A 283 -30.16 3.14 6.48
C THR A 283 -30.12 1.65 6.26
N SER A 284 -29.67 1.22 5.09
CA SER A 284 -29.43 -0.19 4.80
C SER A 284 -28.10 -0.34 4.06
N MET A 285 -27.33 -1.35 4.44
CA MET A 285 -26.11 -1.73 3.72
C MET A 285 -26.41 -3.03 2.99
N THR A 286 -26.31 -2.99 1.68
CA THR A 286 -26.29 -4.21 0.89
C THR A 286 -24.86 -4.70 0.93
N MET A 287 -24.57 -5.65 1.83
CA MET A 287 -23.31 -6.37 1.73
C MET A 287 -23.20 -6.86 0.30
N PRO A 288 -22.08 -6.59 -0.41
CA PRO A 288 -21.79 -7.36 -1.60
C PRO A 288 -21.95 -8.80 -1.15
N GLU A 289 -22.74 -9.63 -1.85
CA GLU A 289 -22.63 -11.08 -1.67
C GLU A 289 -21.12 -11.36 -1.62
N GLU A 290 -20.65 -12.11 -0.62
CA GLU A 290 -19.27 -12.58 -0.62
C GLU A 290 -19.07 -13.20 -2.00
N ARG A 291 -18.43 -12.46 -2.92
CA ARG A 291 -18.20 -12.92 -4.28
C ARG A 291 -17.00 -13.85 -4.21
N TYR A 292 -17.15 -14.95 -3.50
CA TYR A 292 -16.98 -16.21 -4.19
C TYR A 292 -18.12 -16.26 -5.21
N ILE A 293 -17.85 -15.81 -6.43
CA ILE A 293 -18.64 -16.32 -7.54
C ILE A 293 -18.26 -17.80 -7.58
N GLU A 294 -19.03 -18.63 -6.87
CA GLU A 294 -19.14 -20.01 -7.28
C GLU A 294 -19.68 -19.92 -8.69
N ILE A 295 -18.79 -20.14 -9.68
CA ILE A 295 -19.23 -20.23 -11.07
C ILE A 295 -20.28 -21.32 -11.02
N LEU A 296 -21.55 -20.93 -11.14
CA LEU A 296 -22.64 -21.87 -11.30
C LEU A 296 -22.19 -22.78 -12.44
N ARG A 297 -21.81 -24.01 -12.09
CA ARG A 297 -21.75 -25.07 -13.07
C ARG A 297 -23.19 -25.18 -13.52
N GLU A 298 -23.45 -24.78 -14.77
CA GLU A 298 -24.66 -25.21 -15.45
C GLU A 298 -24.69 -26.75 -15.39
N ALA A 299 -25.42 -27.27 -14.42
CA ALA A 299 -25.71 -28.68 -14.31
C ALA A 299 -26.94 -28.96 -15.18
N GLY A 300 -26.69 -29.56 -16.34
CA GLY A 300 -27.68 -30.09 -17.27
C GLY A 300 -27.63 -29.35 -18.61
N VAL A 301 -27.00 -29.89 -19.65
CA VAL A 301 -27.37 -31.16 -20.29
C VAL A 301 -26.14 -32.01 -20.68
N ALA A 302 -26.13 -33.26 -20.18
CA ALA A 302 -25.58 -34.53 -20.73
C ALA A 302 -24.19 -34.55 -21.40
N GLU A 303 -23.29 -35.53 -21.24
CA GLU A 303 -23.09 -36.73 -20.42
C GLU A 303 -21.63 -37.13 -20.73
N ARG A 304 -20.89 -37.67 -19.74
CA ARG A 304 -19.69 -38.53 -19.87
C ARG A 304 -18.49 -38.03 -20.72
N ASP A 305 -17.36 -37.77 -20.07
CA ASP A 305 -16.34 -38.81 -19.90
C ASP A 305 -15.18 -38.38 -19.00
N LYS A 306 -14.49 -39.40 -18.50
CA LYS A 306 -13.58 -39.42 -17.34
C LYS A 306 -12.24 -38.71 -17.56
N ALA A 307 -11.66 -38.35 -16.42
CA ALA A 307 -10.23 -38.29 -16.09
C ALA A 307 -9.47 -36.96 -16.29
N ASN A 308 -9.01 -36.45 -15.14
CA ASN A 308 -7.67 -35.94 -14.89
C ASN A 308 -7.19 -34.72 -15.68
N VAL A 309 -7.35 -33.50 -15.13
CA VAL A 309 -6.52 -32.34 -15.55
C VAL A 309 -6.24 -31.40 -14.37
N THR A 310 -4.99 -31.49 -13.91
CA THR A 310 -4.06 -30.43 -13.51
C THR A 310 -4.64 -29.03 -13.25
N ARG A 311 -4.50 -28.53 -12.01
CA ARG A 311 -4.71 -27.12 -11.66
C ARG A 311 -3.74 -26.25 -12.49
N SER A 312 -4.29 -25.59 -13.50
CA SER A 312 -3.65 -24.61 -14.37
C SER A 312 -3.36 -23.32 -13.59
N ALA A 313 -2.25 -22.67 -13.91
CA ALA A 313 -1.83 -21.37 -13.39
C ALA A 313 -2.99 -20.36 -13.47
N GLN A 314 -3.22 -19.63 -12.38
CA GLN A 314 -4.23 -18.58 -12.32
C GLN A 314 -3.68 -17.27 -12.90
N PRO A 315 -4.35 -16.66 -13.87
CA PRO A 315 -4.03 -15.32 -14.32
C PRO A 315 -4.60 -14.25 -13.41
N ILE A 316 -3.79 -13.23 -13.11
CA ILE A 316 -4.20 -12.08 -12.29
C ILE A 316 -4.49 -10.90 -13.22
N HIS A 317 -5.65 -10.27 -13.08
CA HIS A 317 -5.99 -9.02 -13.75
C HIS A 317 -5.73 -7.85 -12.80
N MET A 318 -4.75 -7.01 -13.12
CA MET A 318 -4.50 -5.75 -12.41
C MET A 318 -4.96 -4.59 -13.28
N ARG A 319 -6.02 -3.89 -12.84
CA ARG A 319 -6.52 -2.69 -13.51
C ARG A 319 -5.96 -1.47 -12.80
N VAL A 320 -4.91 -0.86 -13.33
CA VAL A 320 -4.38 0.41 -12.81
C VAL A 320 -5.34 1.53 -13.22
N SER A 321 -6.29 1.84 -12.35
CA SER A 321 -7.12 3.04 -12.51
C SER A 321 -6.37 4.22 -11.91
N ARG A 322 -5.88 5.10 -12.79
CA ARG A 322 -5.34 6.45 -12.57
C ARG A 322 -5.31 6.89 -11.10
N CYS A 323 -4.19 6.61 -10.44
CA CYS A 323 -3.85 7.16 -9.14
C CYS A 323 -2.48 7.82 -9.29
N VAL A 324 -2.36 9.12 -9.00
CA VAL A 324 -1.05 9.82 -8.93
C VAL A 324 -0.44 9.44 -7.59
N VAL A 325 -0.11 8.17 -7.50
CA VAL A 325 0.82 7.62 -6.53
C VAL A 325 2.21 7.94 -7.06
N ASN A 326 3.17 8.31 -6.21
CA ASN A 326 4.55 8.46 -6.64
C ASN A 326 4.99 7.10 -7.25
N ALA A 327 4.99 7.00 -8.58
CA ALA A 327 4.78 5.72 -9.27
C ALA A 327 5.87 4.70 -8.95
N GLU A 328 7.07 5.17 -8.59
CA GLU A 328 8.23 4.37 -8.27
C GLU A 328 7.94 3.28 -7.22
N TRP A 329 7.38 3.64 -6.06
CA TRP A 329 7.18 2.69 -4.96
C TRP A 329 6.19 1.59 -5.32
N ALA A 330 5.14 1.92 -6.09
CA ALA A 330 4.14 0.96 -6.52
C ALA A 330 4.77 -0.13 -7.42
N PHE A 331 5.72 0.25 -8.29
CA PHE A 331 6.41 -0.70 -9.15
C PHE A 331 7.51 -1.49 -8.42
N ARG A 332 8.12 -0.94 -7.36
CA ARG A 332 9.00 -1.70 -6.46
C ARG A 332 8.22 -2.79 -5.71
N ILE A 333 7.08 -2.43 -5.11
CA ILE A 333 6.18 -3.39 -4.47
C ILE A 333 5.68 -4.43 -5.47
N PHE A 334 5.36 -4.04 -6.71
CA PHE A 334 5.00 -5.00 -7.76
C PHE A 334 6.12 -6.03 -8.00
N SER A 335 7.38 -5.60 -8.09
CA SER A 335 8.53 -6.50 -8.25
C SER A 335 8.67 -7.46 -7.08
N GLU A 336 8.51 -7.00 -5.84
CA GLU A 336 8.54 -7.83 -4.63
C GLU A 336 7.39 -8.84 -4.60
N ARG A 337 6.17 -8.41 -4.95
CA ARG A 337 5.02 -9.31 -5.05
C ARG A 337 5.19 -10.36 -6.15
N LEU A 338 5.83 -10.00 -7.26
CA LEU A 338 6.15 -10.92 -8.33
C LEU A 338 7.15 -11.98 -7.88
N GLN A 339 8.14 -11.59 -7.07
CA GLN A 339 9.10 -12.48 -6.42
C GLN A 339 8.41 -13.49 -5.49
N ASP A 340 7.54 -13.03 -4.58
CA ASP A 340 6.75 -13.91 -3.70
C ASP A 340 5.86 -14.88 -4.49
N LEU A 341 5.26 -14.39 -5.59
CA LEU A 341 4.41 -15.20 -6.45
C LEU A 341 5.21 -16.26 -7.18
N ALA A 342 6.44 -15.95 -7.62
CA ALA A 342 7.31 -16.93 -8.27
C ALA A 342 7.66 -18.11 -7.35
N VAL A 343 7.96 -17.83 -6.07
CA VAL A 343 8.22 -18.87 -5.07
C VAL A 343 6.97 -19.71 -4.82
N ARG A 344 5.80 -19.08 -4.64
CA ARG A 344 4.53 -19.80 -4.44
C ARG A 344 4.13 -20.64 -5.65
N ALA A 345 4.25 -20.08 -6.85
CA ALA A 345 3.97 -20.78 -8.10
C ALA A 345 4.94 -21.94 -8.38
N SER A 346 6.08 -21.99 -7.68
CA SER A 346 7.02 -23.11 -7.75
C SER A 346 6.53 -24.32 -6.95
N TRP A 347 5.54 -24.18 -6.07
CA TRP A 347 4.90 -25.34 -5.45
C TRP A 347 3.90 -26.00 -6.40
N ARG A 348 3.96 -27.32 -6.50
CA ARG A 348 3.06 -28.14 -7.33
C ARG A 348 1.95 -28.75 -6.47
N SER A 349 0.87 -29.19 -7.12
CA SER A 349 -0.29 -29.78 -6.43
C SER A 349 0.01 -31.11 -5.74
N ASP A 350 1.12 -31.77 -6.10
CA ASP A 350 1.64 -32.98 -5.45
C ASP A 350 2.47 -32.66 -4.18
N GLY A 351 2.55 -31.39 -3.78
CA GLY A 351 3.31 -30.93 -2.63
C GLY A 351 4.82 -30.86 -2.88
N GLN A 352 5.29 -31.15 -4.10
CA GLN A 352 6.70 -31.00 -4.46
C GLN A 352 6.99 -29.58 -4.93
N TYR A 353 8.15 -29.08 -4.53
CA TYR A 353 8.66 -27.82 -5.00
C TYR A 353 9.43 -28.02 -6.31
N ARG A 354 9.02 -27.31 -7.37
CA ARG A 354 9.69 -27.28 -8.67
C ARG A 354 9.75 -25.82 -9.16
N PRO A 355 10.94 -25.20 -9.23
CA PRO A 355 11.12 -23.84 -9.74
C PRO A 355 10.32 -23.59 -11.02
N ILE A 356 9.64 -22.46 -11.10
CA ILE A 356 9.01 -22.04 -12.35
C ILE A 356 10.10 -21.67 -13.37
N PRO A 357 9.97 -22.09 -14.64
CA PRO A 357 11.02 -21.88 -15.63
C PRO A 357 11.05 -20.46 -16.19
N GLN A 358 9.95 -19.71 -16.12
CA GLN A 358 9.81 -18.35 -16.62
C GLN A 358 8.52 -17.70 -16.10
N ILE A 359 8.42 -16.37 -16.25
CA ILE A 359 7.22 -15.57 -16.06
C ILE A 359 6.92 -14.84 -17.37
N ASP A 360 5.68 -14.89 -17.84
CA ASP A 360 5.19 -14.04 -18.93
C ASP A 360 4.32 -12.94 -18.34
N LEU A 361 4.77 -11.70 -18.45
CA LEU A 361 4.05 -10.50 -18.00
C LEU A 361 3.45 -9.79 -19.22
N VAL A 362 2.15 -9.52 -19.23
CA VAL A 362 1.49 -8.82 -20.34
C VAL A 362 1.01 -7.45 -19.86
N LEU A 363 1.60 -6.39 -20.41
CA LEU A 363 1.14 -5.02 -20.30
C LEU A 363 0.03 -4.79 -21.33
N LEU A 364 -1.19 -4.65 -20.86
CA LEU A 364 -2.40 -4.64 -21.69
C LEU A 364 -3.05 -3.25 -21.69
N GLY A 365 -3.20 -2.64 -22.87
CA GLY A 365 -4.05 -1.48 -23.09
C GLY A 365 -3.31 -0.14 -23.14
N ASP A 366 -3.91 0.89 -22.55
CA ASP A 366 -3.49 2.29 -22.64
C ASP A 366 -2.41 2.65 -21.62
N VAL A 367 -1.23 2.04 -21.71
CA VAL A 367 -0.11 2.27 -20.77
C VAL A 367 0.52 3.65 -20.93
N PHE A 368 0.63 4.14 -22.17
CA PHE A 368 1.24 5.44 -22.47
C PHE A 368 0.21 6.56 -22.59
N ASP A 369 -1.07 6.23 -22.78
CA ASP A 369 -2.19 7.17 -22.93
C ASP A 369 -1.88 8.28 -23.95
N ILE A 370 -1.25 7.90 -25.07
CA ILE A 370 -0.66 8.82 -26.08
C ILE A 370 -1.71 9.82 -26.56
N MET A 371 -2.94 9.35 -26.80
CA MET A 371 -4.03 10.16 -27.32
C MET A 371 -4.48 11.29 -26.39
N ARG A 372 -4.18 11.21 -25.09
CA ARG A 372 -4.53 12.26 -24.13
C ARG A 372 -3.43 13.30 -23.91
N SER A 373 -2.32 13.19 -24.63
CA SER A 373 -1.24 14.15 -24.51
C SER A 373 -1.65 15.55 -24.96
N SER A 374 -1.37 16.58 -24.16
CA SER A 374 -1.54 17.98 -24.55
C SER A 374 -0.59 18.39 -25.69
N ARG A 375 0.43 17.58 -26.01
CA ARG A 375 1.34 17.85 -27.14
C ARG A 375 0.68 17.77 -28.51
N TRP A 376 -0.51 17.17 -28.60
CA TRP A 376 -1.34 17.24 -29.79
C TRP A 376 -1.90 18.65 -30.04
N LEU A 377 -1.90 19.54 -29.05
CA LEU A 377 -2.35 20.93 -29.22
C LEU A 377 -1.32 21.80 -29.95
N ILE A 378 -0.05 21.42 -29.94
CA ILE A 378 1.03 22.13 -30.66
C ILE A 378 0.82 21.97 -32.18
N ASP A 379 1.14 23.01 -32.95
CA ASP A 379 1.06 22.97 -34.42
C ASP A 379 1.81 21.77 -35.02
N GLY A 380 1.27 21.26 -36.13
CA GLY A 380 1.76 20.06 -36.82
C GLY A 380 0.73 18.94 -36.92
N PRO A 381 1.17 17.69 -37.13
CA PRO A 381 0.28 16.56 -37.38
C PRO A 381 -0.59 16.24 -36.16
N LYS A 382 -1.87 15.98 -36.43
CA LYS A 382 -2.89 15.62 -35.44
C LYS A 382 -3.19 14.12 -35.51
N PRO A 383 -3.77 13.52 -34.46
CA PRO A 383 -4.09 12.09 -34.46
C PRO A 383 -5.03 11.65 -35.58
N TRP A 384 -5.91 12.53 -36.04
CA TRP A 384 -6.85 12.24 -37.13
C TRP A 384 -6.27 12.53 -38.53
N HIS A 385 -5.01 12.96 -38.64
CA HIS A 385 -4.31 13.09 -39.92
C HIS A 385 -3.65 11.77 -40.32
N VAL A 386 -3.06 11.72 -41.53
CA VAL A 386 -2.43 10.50 -42.07
C VAL A 386 -1.31 10.00 -41.12
N PRO A 387 -1.45 8.79 -40.56
CA PRO A 387 -0.59 8.33 -39.47
C PRO A 387 0.77 7.79 -39.93
N ASP A 388 1.00 7.63 -41.24
CA ASP A 388 2.27 7.13 -41.82
C ASP A 388 3.20 8.26 -42.27
N SER A 389 3.16 9.41 -41.59
CA SER A 389 4.08 10.52 -41.87
C SER A 389 5.23 10.56 -40.87
N GLU A 390 6.42 10.92 -41.35
CA GLU A 390 7.61 11.10 -40.49
C GLU A 390 7.33 12.12 -39.37
N GLU A 391 6.62 13.21 -39.68
CA GLU A 391 6.23 14.23 -38.69
C GLU A 391 5.30 13.67 -37.61
N PHE A 392 4.37 12.77 -37.98
CA PHE A 392 3.48 12.12 -37.02
C PHE A 392 4.28 11.21 -36.09
N ALA A 393 5.18 10.39 -36.64
CA ALA A 393 6.07 9.55 -35.84
C ALA A 393 6.97 10.36 -34.91
N GLN A 394 7.49 11.51 -35.35
CA GLN A 394 8.23 12.44 -34.50
C GLN A 394 7.37 13.00 -33.35
N ARG A 395 6.09 13.30 -33.61
CA ARG A 395 5.15 13.75 -32.57
C ARG A 395 4.91 12.67 -31.52
N VAL A 396 4.61 11.46 -31.96
CA VAL A 396 4.39 10.31 -31.07
C VAL A 396 5.66 9.97 -30.30
N GLY A 397 6.81 9.91 -30.99
CA GLY A 397 8.11 9.70 -30.38
C GLY A 397 8.43 10.73 -29.31
N SER A 398 8.17 12.02 -29.58
CA SER A 398 8.35 13.09 -28.60
C SER A 398 7.49 12.88 -27.34
N ILE A 399 6.21 12.50 -27.51
CA ILE A 399 5.30 12.18 -26.39
C ILE A 399 5.85 11.01 -25.58
N VAL A 400 6.16 9.89 -26.24
CA VAL A 400 6.69 8.67 -25.64
C VAL A 400 7.99 8.92 -24.88
N SER A 401 8.97 9.59 -25.50
CA SER A 401 10.25 9.90 -24.86
C SER A 401 10.07 10.76 -23.60
N SER A 402 9.08 11.66 -23.58
CA SER A 402 8.81 12.50 -22.41
C SER A 402 8.07 11.76 -21.31
N ILE A 403 7.21 10.81 -21.65
CA ILE A 403 6.61 9.88 -20.68
C ILE A 403 7.70 9.02 -20.06
N LEU A 404 8.57 8.42 -20.87
CA LEU A 404 9.67 7.57 -20.38
C LEU A 404 10.65 8.38 -19.52
N ALA A 405 11.01 9.60 -19.93
CA ALA A 405 11.92 10.44 -19.14
C ALA A 405 11.34 10.82 -17.77
N ARG A 406 10.03 11.06 -17.68
CA ARG A 406 9.35 11.32 -16.40
C ARG A 406 9.22 10.08 -15.52
N ASN A 407 9.28 8.89 -16.11
CA ASN A 407 9.11 7.60 -15.42
C ASN A 407 10.37 6.73 -15.55
N LEU A 408 11.55 7.36 -15.51
CA LEU A 408 12.83 6.68 -15.78
C LEU A 408 13.08 5.54 -14.79
N GLU A 409 12.76 5.74 -13.52
CA GLU A 409 12.93 4.74 -12.46
C GLU A 409 11.97 3.56 -12.66
N THR A 410 10.70 3.82 -12.97
CA THR A 410 9.73 2.78 -13.33
C THR A 410 10.18 1.96 -14.54
N ALA A 411 10.67 2.63 -15.59
CA ALA A 411 11.21 1.95 -16.76
C ALA A 411 12.43 1.09 -16.40
N ALA A 412 13.31 1.59 -15.52
CA ALA A 412 14.45 0.83 -15.02
C ALA A 412 14.05 -0.41 -14.22
N ILE A 413 12.94 -0.37 -13.46
CA ILE A 413 12.41 -1.54 -12.75
C ILE A 413 11.94 -2.61 -13.75
N PHE A 414 11.12 -2.26 -14.73
CA PHE A 414 10.66 -3.21 -15.77
C PHE A 414 11.83 -3.78 -16.57
N LYS A 415 12.77 -2.93 -16.98
CA LYS A 415 13.99 -3.38 -17.66
C LYS A 415 14.82 -4.28 -16.77
N GLY A 416 14.89 -4.01 -15.47
CA GLY A 416 15.56 -4.86 -14.47
C GLY A 416 14.93 -6.25 -14.39
N LEU A 417 13.60 -6.32 -14.30
CA LEU A 417 12.85 -7.59 -14.31
C LEU A 417 13.20 -8.44 -15.55
N ALA A 418 13.22 -7.83 -16.73
CA ALA A 418 13.49 -8.55 -17.98
C ALA A 418 14.97 -8.93 -18.18
N SER A 419 15.90 -8.02 -17.88
CA SER A 419 17.32 -8.16 -18.26
C SER A 419 18.24 -8.65 -17.15
N ARG A 420 17.96 -8.30 -15.89
CA ARG A 420 18.82 -8.63 -14.73
C ARG A 420 18.36 -9.87 -13.99
N GLN A 421 17.27 -10.48 -14.42
CA GLN A 421 16.64 -11.64 -13.79
C GLN A 421 16.46 -11.40 -12.28
N THR A 422 15.92 -10.23 -11.94
CA THR A 422 15.72 -9.79 -10.55
C THR A 422 14.91 -10.78 -9.73
N ILE A 423 14.00 -11.51 -10.38
CA ILE A 423 13.24 -12.58 -9.75
C ILE A 423 14.12 -13.83 -9.60
N ARG A 424 14.31 -14.31 -8.38
CA ARG A 424 15.15 -15.48 -8.08
C ARG A 424 14.45 -16.42 -7.12
N VAL A 425 14.30 -17.69 -7.47
CA VAL A 425 13.60 -18.68 -6.64
C VAL A 425 14.59 -19.72 -6.10
N PRO A 426 14.33 -20.31 -4.92
CA PRO A 426 15.11 -21.44 -4.41
C PRO A 426 15.22 -22.56 -5.46
N GLY A 427 16.34 -23.28 -5.49
CA GLY A 427 16.47 -24.54 -6.22
C GLY A 427 15.63 -25.66 -5.59
N MET A 428 15.67 -26.86 -6.19
CA MET A 428 14.99 -28.05 -5.67
C MET A 428 16.00 -29.03 -5.06
N THR A 429 15.79 -29.45 -3.81
CA THR A 429 16.58 -30.52 -3.18
C THR A 429 16.15 -31.91 -3.70
N SER A 430 16.97 -32.94 -3.46
CA SER A 430 16.63 -34.33 -3.81
C SER A 430 15.29 -34.81 -3.22
N ASP A 431 14.88 -34.22 -2.09
CA ASP A 431 13.65 -34.58 -1.37
C ASP A 431 12.43 -33.75 -1.84
N GLY A 432 12.57 -32.96 -2.91
CA GLY A 432 11.49 -32.18 -3.50
C GLY A 432 11.10 -30.94 -2.68
N LYS A 433 12.01 -30.41 -1.86
CA LYS A 433 11.84 -29.19 -1.05
C LYS A 433 12.64 -28.02 -1.64
N PRO A 434 12.26 -26.76 -1.35
CA PRO A 434 13.08 -25.60 -1.72
C PRO A 434 14.44 -25.62 -1.01
N ALA A 435 15.51 -25.44 -1.77
CA ALA A 435 16.87 -25.27 -1.28
C ALA A 435 17.13 -23.78 -1.03
N PHE A 436 17.06 -23.34 0.24
CA PHE A 436 17.28 -21.94 0.62
C PHE A 436 18.75 -21.59 0.90
N ASP A 437 19.66 -22.56 0.82
CA ASP A 437 21.10 -22.34 1.00
C ASP A 437 21.68 -21.64 -0.24
N ASP A 438 21.75 -20.30 -0.20
CA ASP A 438 22.41 -19.31 -1.10
C ASP A 438 22.31 -19.42 -2.64
N ASP A 439 21.86 -20.55 -3.20
CA ASP A 439 21.82 -20.84 -4.63
C ASP A 439 20.43 -20.56 -5.22
N LEU A 440 20.01 -19.30 -5.12
CA LEU A 440 18.78 -18.82 -5.74
C LEU A 440 18.94 -18.79 -7.27
N GLN A 441 18.06 -19.51 -7.95
CA GLN A 441 18.04 -19.60 -9.40
C GLN A 441 17.23 -18.45 -10.00
N PRO A 442 17.78 -17.72 -10.99
CA PRO A 442 17.04 -16.67 -11.66
C PRO A 442 15.85 -17.21 -12.46
N VAL A 443 14.73 -16.48 -12.42
CA VAL A 443 13.55 -16.75 -13.23
C VAL A 443 13.44 -15.67 -14.32
N PRO A 444 13.55 -16.03 -15.61
CA PRO A 444 13.37 -15.09 -16.71
C PRO A 444 11.97 -14.49 -16.71
N VAL A 445 11.87 -13.16 -16.80
CA VAL A 445 10.59 -12.44 -16.98
C VAL A 445 10.51 -11.91 -18.41
N ARG A 446 9.53 -12.38 -19.18
CA ARG A 446 9.24 -11.91 -20.53
C ARG A 446 8.07 -10.93 -20.49
N ILE A 447 8.35 -9.67 -20.81
CA ILE A 447 7.34 -8.61 -20.77
C ILE A 447 6.82 -8.39 -22.18
N HIS A 448 5.52 -8.57 -22.41
CA HIS A 448 4.86 -8.33 -23.68
C HIS A 448 3.95 -7.13 -23.55
N TYR A 449 3.84 -6.33 -24.60
CA TYR A 449 2.92 -5.20 -24.68
C TYR A 449 1.86 -5.42 -25.74
N MET A 450 0.60 -5.12 -25.39
CA MET A 450 -0.55 -5.13 -26.28
C MET A 450 -1.20 -3.74 -26.27
N VAL A 451 -1.38 -3.17 -27.46
CA VAL A 451 -1.77 -1.78 -27.63
C VAL A 451 -3.26 -1.57 -27.41
N GLY A 452 -3.60 -0.57 -26.58
CA GLY A 452 -4.96 -0.10 -26.39
C GLY A 452 -5.41 0.95 -27.40
N ASN A 453 -6.66 1.39 -27.27
CA ASN A 453 -7.29 2.40 -28.13
C ASN A 453 -6.68 3.79 -27.94
N ALA A 454 -6.27 4.20 -26.73
CA ALA A 454 -5.58 5.48 -26.52
C ALA A 454 -4.09 5.43 -26.90
N ASP A 455 -3.56 4.23 -27.13
CA ASP A 455 -2.19 4.01 -27.61
C ASP A 455 -2.12 3.52 -29.07
N TRP A 456 -3.24 3.57 -29.79
CA TRP A 456 -3.35 3.11 -31.18
C TRP A 456 -2.22 3.58 -32.12
N PRO A 457 -1.57 4.76 -31.97
CA PRO A 457 -0.46 5.13 -32.84
C PRO A 457 0.67 4.10 -32.83
N LEU A 458 0.86 3.34 -31.74
CA LEU A 458 1.89 2.30 -31.67
C LEU A 458 1.57 1.06 -32.53
N HIS A 459 0.31 0.90 -32.97
CA HIS A 459 -0.10 -0.13 -33.93
C HIS A 459 0.16 0.27 -35.39
N VAL A 460 0.52 1.53 -35.66
CA VAL A 460 0.72 2.01 -37.03
C VAL A 460 2.01 1.41 -37.62
N PRO A 461 1.96 0.74 -38.78
CA PRO A 461 3.15 0.22 -39.45
C PRO A 461 4.03 1.36 -39.99
N GLY A 462 5.28 1.05 -40.33
CA GLY A 462 6.22 2.01 -40.92
C GLY A 462 7.53 2.14 -40.15
N GLU A 463 8.60 2.49 -40.86
CA GLU A 463 9.97 2.54 -40.31
C GLU A 463 10.10 3.60 -39.20
N ALA A 464 9.47 4.76 -39.39
CA ALA A 464 9.49 5.85 -38.43
C ALA A 464 8.83 5.45 -37.10
N MET A 465 7.66 4.81 -37.16
CA MET A 465 6.97 4.28 -35.97
C MET A 465 7.71 3.08 -35.35
N SER A 466 8.41 2.28 -36.15
CA SER A 466 9.27 1.21 -35.64
C SER A 466 10.42 1.73 -34.77
N LYS A 467 10.96 2.91 -35.05
CA LYS A 467 11.96 3.57 -34.18
C LYS A 467 11.37 3.96 -32.83
N VAL A 468 10.13 4.51 -32.83
CA VAL A 468 9.40 4.86 -31.60
C VAL A 468 9.15 3.61 -30.75
N ARG A 469 8.63 2.53 -31.36
CA ARG A 469 8.45 1.24 -30.66
C ARG A 469 9.76 0.67 -30.14
N GLY A 470 10.84 0.78 -30.92
CA GLY A 470 12.18 0.36 -30.50
C GLY A 470 12.64 1.06 -29.21
N THR A 471 12.32 2.35 -29.07
CA THR A 471 12.61 3.10 -27.84
C THR A 471 11.84 2.55 -26.64
N ILE A 472 10.57 2.19 -26.82
CA ILE A 472 9.74 1.59 -25.77
C ILE A 472 10.27 0.20 -25.38
N ILE A 473 10.57 -0.64 -26.38
CA ILE A 473 11.11 -1.98 -26.19
C ILE A 473 12.39 -1.91 -25.37
N GLU A 474 13.31 -1.02 -25.74
CA GLU A 474 14.60 -0.86 -25.05
C GLU A 474 14.45 -0.27 -23.65
N ALA A 475 13.50 0.65 -23.45
CA ALA A 475 13.30 1.31 -22.16
C ALA A 475 12.66 0.38 -21.12
N LEU A 476 11.69 -0.45 -21.51
CA LEU A 476 10.97 -1.35 -20.61
C LEU A 476 11.51 -2.79 -20.62
N GLY A 477 12.39 -3.15 -21.56
CA GLY A 477 12.85 -4.53 -21.74
C GLY A 477 11.75 -5.45 -22.31
N LEU A 478 10.97 -4.95 -23.28
CA LEU A 478 9.88 -5.74 -23.88
C LEU A 478 10.43 -6.87 -24.76
N ASN A 479 9.68 -7.96 -24.81
CA ASN A 479 9.93 -9.14 -25.61
C ASN A 479 9.22 -9.09 -26.98
N ASN A 480 8.49 -8.01 -27.29
CA ASN A 480 7.88 -7.79 -28.60
C ASN A 480 8.96 -7.67 -29.69
N ALA A 481 8.63 -8.11 -30.90
CA ALA A 481 9.56 -8.08 -32.03
C ALA A 481 9.91 -6.64 -32.45
N PRO A 482 11.19 -6.26 -32.50
CA PRO A 482 11.58 -4.93 -33.00
C PRO A 482 11.21 -4.81 -34.48
N GLY A 483 10.58 -3.69 -34.85
CA GLY A 483 10.21 -3.39 -36.23
C GLY A 483 8.79 -3.79 -36.64
N LEU A 484 8.08 -4.59 -35.83
CA LEU A 484 6.65 -4.87 -36.04
C LEU A 484 5.78 -3.92 -35.21
N PRO A 485 4.55 -3.61 -35.65
CA PRO A 485 3.54 -2.96 -34.81
C PRO A 485 3.32 -3.72 -33.49
N PHE A 486 3.01 -2.99 -32.42
CA PHE A 486 2.53 -3.66 -31.21
C PHE A 486 1.14 -4.24 -31.48
N ALA A 487 0.94 -5.50 -31.09
CA ALA A 487 -0.31 -6.22 -31.34
C ALA A 487 -1.50 -5.54 -30.63
N HIS A 488 -2.61 -5.38 -31.34
CA HIS A 488 -3.91 -5.04 -30.78
C HIS A 488 -4.72 -6.29 -30.45
N GLU A 489 -4.64 -7.30 -31.32
CA GLU A 489 -5.18 -8.64 -31.08
C GLU A 489 -4.02 -9.63 -30.85
N PRO A 490 -4.13 -10.59 -29.91
CA PRO A 490 -2.99 -11.44 -29.57
C PRO A 490 -2.39 -12.22 -30.74
N VAL A 491 -3.21 -12.59 -31.71
CA VAL A 491 -2.79 -13.36 -32.90
C VAL A 491 -1.80 -12.62 -33.79
N GLU A 492 -1.67 -11.31 -33.64
CA GLU A 492 -0.78 -10.46 -34.42
C GLU A 492 0.68 -10.56 -33.97
N ASP A 493 0.93 -10.97 -32.72
CA ASP A 493 2.26 -11.23 -32.17
C ASP A 493 2.37 -12.73 -31.81
N SER A 494 3.21 -13.45 -32.55
CA SER A 494 3.35 -14.90 -32.41
C SER A 494 3.89 -15.32 -31.04
N GLN A 495 4.72 -14.49 -30.40
CA GLN A 495 5.29 -14.79 -29.10
C GLN A 495 4.25 -14.57 -27.99
N LEU A 496 3.51 -13.46 -28.06
CA LEU A 496 2.41 -13.19 -27.15
C LEU A 496 1.30 -14.24 -27.28
N HIS A 497 0.91 -14.60 -28.51
CA HIS A 497 -0.09 -15.63 -28.76
C HIS A 497 0.31 -16.99 -28.20
N ALA A 498 1.59 -17.37 -28.36
CA ALA A 498 2.12 -18.59 -27.80
C ALA A 498 2.10 -18.57 -26.26
N ALA A 499 2.51 -17.45 -25.64
CA ALA A 499 2.47 -17.28 -24.19
C ALA A 499 1.04 -17.41 -23.63
N LEU A 500 0.07 -16.71 -24.22
CA LEU A 500 -1.33 -16.79 -23.79
C LEU A 500 -1.88 -18.22 -23.95
N ARG A 501 -1.60 -18.90 -25.05
CA ARG A 501 -2.01 -20.31 -25.23
C ARG A 501 -1.38 -21.25 -24.20
N GLN A 502 -0.09 -21.08 -23.90
CA GLN A 502 0.62 -21.86 -22.90
C GLN A 502 -0.04 -21.71 -21.52
N HIS A 503 -0.46 -20.50 -21.17
CA HIS A 503 -1.15 -20.21 -19.91
C HIS A 503 -2.67 -20.40 -19.96
N ARG A 504 -3.22 -20.90 -21.08
CA ARG A 504 -4.67 -21.08 -21.32
C ARG A 504 -5.46 -19.79 -21.07
N MET A 505 -4.89 -18.70 -21.52
CA MET A 505 -5.32 -17.34 -21.33
C MET A 505 -5.77 -16.72 -22.64
N PHE A 506 -6.66 -15.74 -22.55
CA PHE A 506 -7.03 -14.86 -23.65
C PHE A 506 -6.91 -13.43 -23.16
N ALA A 507 -6.26 -12.58 -23.92
CA ALA A 507 -6.10 -11.17 -23.62
C ALA A 507 -6.77 -10.36 -24.72
N ARG A 508 -7.53 -9.34 -24.34
CA ARG A 508 -8.11 -8.39 -25.29
C ARG A 508 -8.25 -7.06 -24.59
N HIS A 509 -7.80 -5.99 -25.24
CA HIS A 509 -8.07 -4.65 -24.75
C HIS A 509 -9.56 -4.36 -24.94
N GLY A 510 -10.21 -3.90 -23.88
CA GLY A 510 -11.65 -3.62 -23.87
C GLY A 510 -11.93 -2.15 -24.04
N ASP A 511 -12.60 -1.81 -25.13
CA ASP A 511 -13.63 -0.76 -25.17
C ASP A 511 -15.01 -1.42 -25.19
#